data_AF-A0A6V8CYD1-F1
#
_entry.id   AF-A0A6V8CYD1-F1
#
_cell.length_a   1.000
_cell.length_b   1.000
_cell.length_c   1.000
_cell.angle_alpha   90.00
_cell.angle_beta   90.00
_cell.angle_gamma   90.00
#
_symmetry.space_group_name_H-M   'P 1'
#
loop_
_entity.id
_entity.type
_entity.pdbx_description
1 polymer ?
#
loop_
_entity_poly.entity_id
_entity_poly.type
_entity_poly.pdbx_seq_one_letter_code
_entity_poly.pdbx_strand_id
1 'polypeptide(L)'
;MQREELYIDGAWIASQGDGTIEVINPTTEQVIGSVPAGSAADVDLAVAAAKRAFPEWANSSIETRMSALNDLSLALKELTEELAQTITAEVGTPIG
;
A
#
# COMPACT_ATOMS: atom_id res chain seq x y z
N MET A 1 -8.14 9.32 5.68
CA MET A 1 -8.38 7.86 5.56
C MET A 1 -7.89 7.19 6.83
N GLN A 2 -8.72 6.40 7.51
CA GLN A 2 -8.30 5.63 8.69
C GLN A 2 -8.01 4.18 8.25
N ARG A 3 -6.80 3.68 8.50
CA ARG A 3 -6.43 2.27 8.25
C ARG A 3 -5.99 1.62 9.56
N GLU A 4 -6.52 0.44 9.83
CA GLU A 4 -6.23 -0.36 11.03
C GLU A 4 -5.49 -1.67 10.70
N GLU A 5 -5.37 -1.99 9.42
CA GLU A 5 -4.84 -3.26 8.92
C GLU A 5 -3.66 -3.03 7.94
N LEU A 6 -2.79 -4.02 7.86
CA LEU A 6 -1.71 -4.13 6.88
C LEU A 6 -2.12 -5.14 5.79
N TYR A 7 -1.70 -4.91 4.54
CA TYR A 7 -1.97 -5.85 3.45
C TYR A 7 -0.80 -6.84 3.29
N ILE A 8 -0.99 -8.07 3.78
CA ILE A 8 0.03 -9.13 3.81
C ILE A 8 -0.60 -10.42 3.31
N ASP A 9 0.14 -11.15 2.45
CA ASP A 9 -0.28 -12.47 1.92
C ASP A 9 -1.62 -12.45 1.17
N GLY A 10 -1.92 -11.34 0.47
CA GLY A 10 -3.16 -11.19 -0.30
C GLY A 10 -4.39 -10.84 0.53
N ALA A 11 -4.23 -10.48 1.81
CA ALA A 11 -5.33 -10.11 2.70
C ALA A 11 -4.98 -8.89 3.57
N TRP A 12 -6.01 -8.18 4.00
CA TRP A 12 -5.90 -7.22 5.09
C TRP A 12 -5.84 -8.00 6.41
N ILE A 13 -4.84 -7.71 7.24
CA ILE A 13 -4.64 -8.32 8.55
C ILE A 13 -4.40 -7.25 9.60
N ALA A 14 -4.89 -7.49 10.82
CA ALA A 14 -4.57 -6.64 11.95
C ALA A 14 -3.06 -6.64 12.21
N SER A 15 -2.48 -5.46 12.40
CA SER A 15 -1.08 -5.30 12.80
C SER A 15 -0.83 -5.94 14.17
N GLN A 16 0.35 -6.55 14.35
CA GLN A 16 0.83 -6.98 15.66
C GLN A 16 1.56 -5.87 16.43
N GLY A 17 1.75 -4.70 15.81
CA GLY A 17 2.28 -3.52 16.47
C GLY A 17 1.26 -2.81 17.36
N ASP A 18 1.77 -2.09 18.35
CA ASP A 18 1.01 -1.32 19.33
C ASP A 18 1.10 0.19 19.03
N GLY A 19 0.63 0.59 17.86
CA GLY A 19 0.60 2.01 17.53
C GLY A 19 -0.02 2.34 16.19
N THR A 20 -0.22 3.64 16.00
CA THR A 20 -0.64 4.22 14.73
C THR A 20 0.31 5.36 14.39
N ILE A 21 0.50 5.59 13.09
CA ILE A 21 1.22 6.73 12.54
C ILE A 21 0.16 7.65 11.96
N GLU A 22 0.12 8.89 12.44
CA GLU A 22 -0.74 9.93 11.88
C GLU A 22 -0.18 10.42 10.54
N VAL A 23 -1.07 10.57 9.56
CA VAL A 23 -0.77 11.19 8.28
C VAL A 23 -1.19 12.65 8.37
N ILE A 24 -0.21 13.55 8.32
CA ILE A 24 -0.40 14.98 8.52
C ILE A 24 -0.28 15.69 7.17
N ASN A 25 -1.25 16.54 6.85
CA ASN A 25 -1.17 17.40 5.68
C ASN A 25 -0.09 18.48 5.92
N PRO A 26 0.98 18.54 5.10
CA PRO A 26 2.09 19.45 5.35
C PRO A 26 1.75 20.92 5.07
N THR A 27 0.63 21.21 4.40
CA THR A 27 0.16 22.58 4.12
C THR A 27 -0.66 23.15 5.27
N THR A 28 -1.50 22.32 5.90
CA THR A 28 -2.45 22.76 6.93
C THR A 28 -2.10 22.30 8.34
N GLU A 29 -1.11 21.42 8.48
CA GLU A 29 -0.71 20.74 9.73
C GLU A 29 -1.83 19.90 10.36
N GLN A 30 -2.92 19.63 9.62
CA GLN A 30 -4.03 18.83 10.09
C GLN A 30 -3.82 17.34 9.83
N VAL A 31 -4.27 16.50 10.77
CA VAL A 31 -4.33 15.05 10.58
C VAL A 31 -5.40 14.73 9.52
N ILE A 32 -4.98 14.04 8.46
CA ILE A 32 -5.85 13.62 7.34
C ILE A 32 -6.05 12.10 7.28
N GLY A 33 -5.34 11.35 8.12
CA GLY A 33 -5.49 9.91 8.23
C GLY A 33 -4.57 9.28 9.27
N SER A 34 -4.63 7.97 9.38
CA SER A 34 -3.64 7.18 10.12
C SER A 34 -3.46 5.80 9.51
N VAL A 35 -2.30 5.21 9.76
CA VAL A 35 -1.98 3.83 9.42
C VAL A 35 -1.42 3.10 10.64
N PRO A 36 -1.47 1.76 10.70
CA PRO A 36 -0.84 1.02 11.79
C PRO A 36 0.68 1.22 11.78
N ALA A 37 1.27 1.37 12.96
CA ALA A 37 2.71 1.24 13.13
C ALA A 37 3.06 -0.25 13.06
N GLY A 38 3.63 -0.71 11.94
CA GLY A 38 4.01 -2.11 11.77
C GLY A 38 5.10 -2.54 12.75
N SER A 39 5.00 -3.78 13.25
CA SER A 39 5.98 -4.41 14.15
C SER A 39 7.00 -5.26 13.39
N ALA A 40 8.03 -5.72 14.10
CA ALA A 40 8.95 -6.72 13.57
C ALA A 40 8.26 -8.04 13.20
N ALA A 41 7.21 -8.43 13.94
CA ALA A 41 6.45 -9.63 13.64
C ALA A 41 5.64 -9.50 12.34
N ASP A 42 5.10 -8.31 12.05
CA ASP A 42 4.42 -8.03 10.77
C ASP A 42 5.40 -8.11 9.60
N VAL A 43 6.63 -7.63 9.79
CA VAL A 43 7.71 -7.75 8.80
C VAL A 43 8.05 -9.22 8.57
N ASP A 44 8.19 -10.03 9.63
CA ASP A 44 8.47 -11.47 9.51
C ASP A 44 7.36 -12.20 8.74
N LEU A 45 6.08 -11.88 9.00
CA LEU A 45 4.95 -12.41 8.26
C LEU A 45 5.00 -12.02 6.78
N ALA A 46 5.23 -10.74 6.47
CA ALA A 46 5.33 -10.24 5.11
C ALA A 46 6.48 -10.90 4.33
N VAL A 47 7.66 -11.03 4.96
CA VAL A 47 8.83 -11.69 4.37
C VAL A 47 8.57 -13.17 4.14
N ALA A 48 7.95 -13.86 5.09
CA ALA A 48 7.60 -15.28 4.94
C ALA A 48 6.62 -15.49 3.77
N ALA A 49 5.57 -14.66 3.67
CA ALA A 49 4.60 -14.71 2.58
C ALA A 49 5.27 -14.45 1.21
N ALA A 50 6.07 -13.39 1.11
CA ALA A 50 6.80 -13.05 -0.11
C ALA A 50 7.74 -14.19 -0.55
N LYS A 51 8.48 -14.80 0.39
CA LYS A 51 9.35 -15.95 0.11
C LYS A 51 8.59 -17.17 -0.40
N ARG A 52 7.37 -17.44 0.12
CA ARG A 52 6.53 -18.55 -0.36
C ARG A 52 5.97 -18.28 -1.76
N ALA A 53 5.56 -17.04 -2.06
CA ALA A 53 4.99 -16.68 -3.36
C ALA A 53 6.05 -16.56 -4.47
N PHE A 54 7.29 -16.21 -4.11
CA PHE A 54 8.34 -15.90 -5.08
C PHE A 54 8.66 -17.00 -6.10
N PRO A 55 8.78 -18.30 -5.75
CA PRO A 55 9.09 -19.32 -6.74
C PRO A 55 8.04 -19.45 -7.84
N GLU A 56 6.75 -19.36 -7.51
CA GLU A 56 5.67 -19.41 -8.50
C GLU A 56 5.69 -18.16 -9.39
N TRP A 57 5.81 -16.98 -8.78
CA TRP A 57 5.86 -15.71 -9.51
C TRP A 57 7.10 -15.61 -10.43
N ALA A 58 8.28 -16.01 -9.94
CA ALA A 58 9.52 -15.96 -10.69
C ALA A 58 9.51 -16.90 -11.91
N ASN A 59 8.84 -18.05 -11.78
CA ASN A 59 8.69 -19.02 -12.87
C ASN A 59 7.45 -18.78 -13.74
N SER A 60 6.65 -17.73 -13.47
CA SER A 60 5.50 -17.42 -14.29
C SER A 60 5.92 -17.05 -15.72
N SER A 61 4.98 -17.15 -16.67
CA SER A 61 5.25 -16.70 -18.03
C SER A 61 5.33 -15.18 -18.13
N ILE A 62 5.88 -14.68 -19.24
CA ILE A 62 5.90 -13.24 -19.53
C ILE A 62 4.47 -12.72 -19.67
N GLU A 63 3.60 -13.48 -20.33
CA GLU A 63 2.19 -13.15 -20.55
C GLU A 63 1.44 -12.97 -19.23
N THR A 64 1.64 -13.86 -18.25
CA THR A 64 1.06 -13.72 -16.91
C THR A 64 1.48 -12.41 -16.24
N ARG A 65 2.77 -12.07 -16.28
CA ARG A 65 3.28 -10.82 -15.68
C ARG A 65 2.77 -9.59 -16.42
N MET A 66 2.71 -9.64 -17.75
CA MET A 66 2.15 -8.55 -18.56
C MET A 66 0.67 -8.31 -18.24
N SER A 67 -0.12 -9.39 -18.12
CA SER A 67 -1.53 -9.27 -17.75
C SER A 67 -1.69 -8.57 -16.40
N ALA A 68 -0.99 -9.05 -15.36
CA ALA A 68 -1.07 -8.47 -14.02
C ALA A 68 -0.67 -6.98 -13.99
N LEU A 69 0.38 -6.60 -14.72
CA LEU A 69 0.82 -5.21 -14.81
C LEU A 69 -0.16 -4.33 -15.59
N ASN A 70 -0.78 -4.86 -16.65
CA ASN A 70 -1.80 -4.15 -17.42
C ASN A 70 -3.07 -3.93 -16.59
N ASP A 71 -3.51 -4.96 -15.86
CA ASP A 71 -4.66 -4.87 -14.96
C ASP A 71 -4.42 -3.82 -13.85
N LEU A 72 -3.22 -3.82 -13.27
CA LEU A 72 -2.80 -2.79 -12.32
C LEU A 72 -2.79 -1.39 -12.97
N SER A 73 -2.27 -1.27 -14.18
CA SER A 73 -2.25 0.02 -14.90
C SER A 73 -3.66 0.56 -15.17
N LEU A 74 -4.60 -0.31 -15.53
CA LEU A 74 -6.00 0.07 -15.76
C LEU A 74 -6.65 0.53 -14.46
N ALA A 75 -6.50 -0.23 -13.38
CA ALA A 75 -7.04 0.14 -12.06
C ALA A 75 -6.49 1.48 -11.57
N LEU A 76 -5.18 1.72 -11.73
CA LEU A 76 -4.57 3.00 -11.37
C LEU A 76 -5.10 4.16 -12.23
N LYS A 77 -5.36 3.94 -13.53
CA LYS A 77 -5.92 4.97 -14.41
C LYS A 77 -7.32 5.39 -13.97
N GLU A 78 -8.16 4.42 -13.59
CA GLU A 78 -9.52 4.69 -13.10
C GLU A 78 -9.52 5.54 -11.81
N LEU A 79 -8.48 5.42 -10.99
CA LEU A 79 -8.32 6.13 -9.72
C LEU A 79 -7.41 7.36 -9.80
N THR A 80 -7.00 7.79 -11.00
CA THR A 80 -5.95 8.83 -11.17
C THR A 80 -6.22 10.10 -10.37
N GLU A 81 -7.42 10.66 -10.46
CA GLU A 81 -7.79 11.91 -9.79
C GLU A 81 -7.76 11.76 -8.26
N GLU A 82 -8.33 10.67 -7.73
CA GLU A 82 -8.36 10.40 -6.30
C GLU A 82 -6.95 10.18 -5.73
N LEU A 83 -6.10 9.45 -6.46
CA LEU A 83 -4.70 9.24 -6.09
C LEU A 83 -3.91 10.55 -6.11
N ALA A 84 -4.11 11.41 -7.12
CA ALA A 84 -3.46 12.70 -7.20
C ALA A 84 -3.84 13.60 -6.01
N GLN A 85 -5.13 13.68 -5.68
CA GLN A 85 -5.61 14.44 -4.52
C GLN A 85 -5.04 13.90 -3.21
N THR A 86 -4.99 12.58 -3.06
CA THR A 86 -4.42 11.93 -1.87
C THR A 86 -2.94 12.24 -1.74
N ILE A 87 -2.14 12.03 -2.79
CA ILE A 87 -0.70 12.30 -2.80
C ILE A 87 -0.42 13.78 -2.48
N THR A 88 -1.16 14.71 -3.08
CA THR A 88 -1.01 16.14 -2.78
C THR A 88 -1.35 16.46 -1.33
N ALA A 89 -2.39 15.84 -0.75
CA ALA A 89 -2.73 16.05 0.64
C ALA A 89 -1.67 15.49 1.60
N GLU A 90 -1.02 14.38 1.26
CA GLU A 90 0.00 13.71 2.09
C GLU A 90 1.40 14.33 1.97
N VAL A 91 1.79 14.77 0.77
CA VAL A 91 3.17 15.20 0.46
C VAL A 91 3.28 16.71 0.22
N GLY A 92 2.18 17.39 -0.11
CA GLY A 92 2.16 18.83 -0.41
C GLY A 92 2.61 19.20 -1.82
N THR A 93 2.78 18.22 -2.72
CA THR A 93 3.10 18.50 -4.13
C THR A 93 1.92 19.16 -4.85
N PRO A 94 2.13 20.21 -5.67
CA PRO A 94 1.04 20.82 -6.43
C PRO A 94 0.34 19.80 -7.35
N ILE A 95 -0.99 19.89 -7.42
CA ILE A 95 -1.76 19.31 -8.54
C ILE A 95 -1.55 20.22 -9.74
N GLY A 96 -1.02 19.66 -10.83
CA GLY A 96 -0.88 20.34 -12.12
C GLY A 96 -2.13 20.17 -12.96
#